data_AF-A0A8T4Y0F0-F1
#
_entry.id   AF-A0A8T4Y0F0-F1
#
_cell.length_a   1.000
_cell.length_b   1.000
_cell.length_c   1.000
_cell.angle_alpha   90.00
_cell.angle_beta   90.00
_cell.angle_gamma   90.00
#
_symmetry.space_group_name_H-M   'P 1'
#
loop_
_entity.id
_entity.type
_entity.pdbx_description
1 polymer ?
#
loop_
_entity_poly.entity_id
_entity_poly.type
_entity_poly.pdbx_seq_one_letter_code
_entity_poly.pdbx_strand_id
1 'polypeptide(L)'
;MSIESGSQIVKRIKDVYDRDKQGWRVLAGLDSGGRLDFYIAHRNKLLWKLKSKPVNPYSYITVGTEIRDLNFEIFMKILEESR
;
A
#
# COMPACT_ATOMS: atom_id res chain seq x y z
N MET A 1 -2.30 11.50 7.38
CA MET A 1 -2.00 10.08 7.08
C MET A 1 -1.67 9.38 8.38
N SER A 2 -2.28 8.22 8.68
CA SER A 2 -1.91 7.39 9.85
C SER A 2 -1.16 6.16 9.35
N ILE A 3 0.05 5.93 9.86
CA ILE A 3 0.83 4.73 9.56
C ILE A 3 0.45 3.66 10.58
N GLU A 4 0.17 2.46 10.09
CA GLU A 4 -0.28 1.34 10.92
C GLU A 4 0.55 0.09 10.67
N SER A 5 0.44 -0.87 11.58
CA SER A 5 1.07 -2.18 11.41
C SER A 5 0.49 -2.93 10.21
N GLY A 6 1.33 -3.74 9.56
CA GLY A 6 0.95 -4.56 8.42
C GLY A 6 -0.25 -5.48 8.70
N SER A 7 -0.34 -6.05 9.90
CA SER A 7 -1.45 -6.92 10.28
C SER A 7 -2.79 -6.16 10.33
N GLN A 8 -2.81 -4.95 10.88
CA GLN A 8 -4.02 -4.13 10.95
C GLN A 8 -4.50 -3.71 9.56
N ILE A 9 -3.61 -3.23 8.70
CA ILE A 9 -3.98 -2.78 7.36
C ILE A 9 -4.40 -3.95 6.46
N VAL A 10 -3.70 -5.09 6.52
CA VAL A 10 -4.06 -6.29 5.77
C VAL A 10 -5.41 -6.84 6.20
N LYS A 11 -5.73 -6.81 7.50
CA LYS A 11 -7.07 -7.19 8.00
C LYS A 11 -8.16 -6.33 7.34
N ARG A 12 -7.99 -5.00 7.29
CA ARG A 12 -8.98 -4.12 6.64
C ARG A 12 -9.07 -4.36 5.14
N ILE A 13 -7.95 -4.53 4.45
CA ILE A 13 -7.94 -4.85 3.01
C ILE A 13 -8.71 -6.14 2.76
N LYS A 14 -8.48 -7.18 3.59
CA LYS A 14 -9.22 -8.43 3.54
C LYS A 14 -10.71 -8.23 3.78
N ASP A 15 -11.10 -7.43 4.78
CA ASP A 15 -12.51 -7.15 5.06
C ASP A 15 -13.23 -6.48 3.87
N VAL A 16 -12.52 -5.66 3.08
CA VAL A 16 -13.04 -5.08 1.84
C VAL A 16 -13.09 -6.13 0.72
N TYR A 17 -12.04 -6.93 0.57
CA TYR A 17 -11.95 -7.99 -0.44
C TYR A 17 -13.05 -9.05 -0.27
N ASP A 18 -13.33 -9.46 0.97
CA ASP A 18 -14.35 -10.46 1.27
C ASP A 18 -15.76 -9.97 0.90
N ARG A 19 -16.00 -8.65 0.93
CA ARG A 19 -17.28 -8.02 0.55
C ARG A 19 -17.42 -7.83 -0.96
N ASP A 20 -16.34 -7.46 -1.64
CA ASP A 20 -16.33 -7.27 -3.09
C ASP A 20 -15.00 -7.75 -3.68
N LYS A 21 -15.04 -8.88 -4.37
CA LYS A 21 -13.86 -9.56 -4.92
C LYS A 21 -13.42 -9.03 -6.28
N GLN A 22 -14.17 -8.12 -6.91
CA GLN A 22 -13.88 -7.64 -8.25
C GLN A 22 -13.23 -6.25 -8.26
N GLY A 23 -12.52 -5.92 -9.34
CA GLY A 23 -11.96 -4.58 -9.56
C GLY A 23 -10.73 -4.25 -8.71
N TRP A 24 -10.02 -5.27 -8.23
CA TRP A 24 -8.74 -5.15 -7.53
C TRP A 24 -7.58 -5.02 -8.51
N ARG A 25 -6.60 -4.19 -8.14
CA ARG A 25 -5.32 -4.05 -8.85
C ARG A 25 -4.21 -4.04 -7.82
N VAL A 26 -3.13 -4.78 -8.10
CA VAL A 26 -1.98 -4.87 -7.20
C VAL A 26 -0.73 -4.58 -8.02
N LEU A 27 0.11 -3.69 -7.50
CA LEU A 27 1.48 -3.49 -7.96
C LEU A 27 2.42 -3.87 -6.81
N ALA A 28 3.40 -4.70 -7.10
CA ALA A 28 4.45 -5.10 -6.16
C ALA A 28 5.81 -4.76 -6.77
N GLY A 29 6.68 -4.16 -5.97
CA GLY A 29 8.06 -3.87 -6.32
C GLY A 29 9.01 -4.48 -5.30
N LEU A 30 10.14 -5.00 -5.77
CA LEU A 30 11.24 -5.48 -4.96
C LEU A 30 12.46 -4.61 -5.24
N ASP A 31 13.05 -4.02 -4.20
CA ASP A 31 14.31 -3.28 -4.34
C ASP A 31 15.53 -4.19 -4.22
N SER A 32 16.72 -3.66 -4.54
CA SER A 32 17.99 -4.38 -4.44
C SER A 32 18.36 -4.81 -3.01
N GLY A 33 17.71 -4.23 -2.00
CA GLY A 33 17.87 -4.58 -0.59
C GLY A 33 16.85 -5.60 -0.09
N GLY A 34 16.04 -6.19 -0.98
CA GLY A 34 15.02 -7.17 -0.65
C GLY A 34 13.76 -6.59 0.01
N ARG A 35 13.59 -5.25 0.00
CA ARG A 35 12.41 -4.59 0.55
C ARG A 35 11.28 -4.63 -0.47
N LEU A 36 10.07 -4.84 0.02
CA LEU A 36 8.87 -4.97 -0.79
C LEU A 36 7.99 -3.74 -0.64
N ASP A 37 7.61 -3.18 -1.78
CA ASP A 37 6.63 -2.11 -1.89
C ASP A 37 5.36 -2.65 -2.54
N PHE A 38 4.22 -2.44 -1.89
CA PHE A 38 2.91 -2.82 -2.44
C PHE A 38 2.02 -1.59 -2.59
N TYR A 39 1.33 -1.52 -3.73
CA TYR A 39 0.23 -0.61 -3.98
C TYR A 39 -1.00 -1.44 -4.34
N ILE A 40 -2.03 -1.36 -3.51
CA ILE A 40 -3.25 -2.17 -3.65
C ILE A 40 -4.41 -1.22 -3.86
N ALA A 41 -5.05 -1.29 -5.02
CA ALA A 41 -6.16 -0.43 -5.40
C ALA A 41 -7.46 -1.22 -5.58
N HIS A 42 -8.58 -0.61 -5.21
CA HIS A 42 -9.92 -1.14 -5.44
C HIS A 42 -10.82 -0.10 -6.12
N ARG A 43 -11.36 -0.45 -7.29
CA ARG A 43 -12.31 0.36 -8.11
C ARG A 43 -11.97 1.86 -8.22
N ASN A 44 -10.67 2.20 -8.29
CA ASN A 44 -10.15 3.57 -8.37
C ASN A 44 -10.55 4.51 -7.21
N LYS A 45 -11.08 3.98 -6.11
CA LYS A 45 -11.56 4.77 -4.96
C LYS A 45 -10.67 4.62 -3.74
N LEU A 46 -10.16 3.40 -3.52
CA LEU A 46 -9.32 3.07 -2.39
C LEU A 46 -7.94 2.68 -2.89
N LEU A 47 -6.91 3.17 -2.21
CA LEU A 47 -5.54 2.78 -2.41
C LEU A 47 -4.87 2.58 -1.07
N TRP A 48 -4.16 1.46 -0.94
CA TRP A 48 -3.28 1.19 0.18
C TRP A 48 -1.85 1.08 -0.31
N LYS A 49 -0.95 1.69 0.45
CA LYS A 49 0.49 1.54 0.26
C LYS A 49 1.07 0.80 1.45
N LEU A 50 1.79 -0.29 1.17
CA LEU A 50 2.50 -1.05 2.19
C LEU A 50 3.99 -1.06 1.86
N LYS A 51 4.83 -0.95 2.89
CA LYS A 51 6.27 -1.13 2.81
C LYS A 51 6.67 -2.25 3.76
N SER A 52 7.45 -3.20 3.25
CA SER A 52 7.90 -4.36 4.01
C SER A 52 9.41 -4.49 3.93
N LYS A 53 10.06 -4.66 5.09
CA LYS A 53 11.50 -4.89 5.19
C LYS A 53 11.74 -6.29 5.77
N PRO A 54 12.60 -7.11 5.15
CA PRO A 54 12.97 -8.39 5.73
C PRO A 54 13.69 -8.18 7.06
N VAL A 55 13.30 -8.94 8.08
CA VAL A 55 14.03 -9.03 9.36
C VAL A 55 14.94 -10.25 9.36
N ASN A 56 14.46 -11.35 8.77
CA ASN A 56 15.21 -12.57 8.52
C ASN A 56 14.58 -13.31 7.30
N PRO A 57 15.14 -14.45 6.85
CA PRO A 57 14.62 -15.16 5.67
C PRO A 57 13.16 -15.63 5.74
N TYR A 58 12.55 -15.61 6.93
CA TYR A 58 11.20 -16.12 7.18
C TYR A 58 10.21 -15.03 7.64
N SER A 59 10.66 -13.79 7.84
CA SER A 59 9.80 -12.73 8.38
C SER A 59 10.12 -11.33 7.87
N TYR A 60 9.05 -10.53 7.80
CA TYR A 60 9.09 -9.14 7.37
C TYR A 60 8.41 -8.25 8.42
N ILE A 61 9.00 -7.08 8.68
CA ILE A 61 8.28 -5.98 9.32
C ILE A 61 7.56 -5.22 8.22
N THR A 62 6.25 -5.11 8.35
CA THR A 62 5.40 -4.44 7.39
C THR A 62 4.66 -3.29 8.08
N VAL A 63 4.64 -2.15 7.42
CA VAL A 63 3.80 -1.01 7.78
C VAL A 63 3.03 -0.56 6.54
N GLY A 64 1.89 0.09 6.76
CA GLY A 64 1.13 0.62 5.63
C GLY A 64 0.24 1.78 6.01
N THR A 65 -0.35 2.38 4.99
CA THR A 65 -1.33 3.44 5.13
C THR A 65 -2.38 3.37 4.03
N GLU A 66 -3.56 3.88 4.33
CA GLU A 66 -4.62 4.14 3.34
C GLU A 66 -4.41 5.54 2.77
N ILE A 67 -4.35 5.62 1.45
CA ILE A 67 -4.27 6.86 0.68
C ILE A 67 -5.70 7.30 0.40
N ARG A 68 -6.12 8.38 1.09
CA ARG A 68 -7.44 8.98 0.93
C ARG A 68 -7.29 10.21 0.06
N ASP A 69 -7.98 10.18 -1.08
CA ASP A 69 -7.91 11.16 -2.17
C ASP A 69 -6.67 11.01 -3.08
N LEU A 70 -6.72 9.97 -3.93
CA LEU A 70 -5.70 9.65 -4.93
C LEU A 70 -5.30 10.85 -5.78
N ASN A 71 -6.27 11.71 -6.11
CA ASN A 71 -6.05 12.89 -6.95
C ASN A 71 -5.23 13.94 -6.22
N PHE A 72 -5.57 14.21 -4.95
CA PHE A 72 -4.82 15.15 -4.12
C PHE A 72 -3.38 14.67 -3.87
N GLU A 73 -3.17 13.37 -3.59
CA GLU A 73 -1.83 12.85 -3.33
C GLU A 73 -0.96 12.74 -4.59
N ILE A 74 -1.52 12.33 -5.74
CA ILE A 74 -0.79 12.34 -7.02
C ILE A 74 -0.38 13.77 -7.37
N PHE A 75 -1.29 14.74 -7.19
CA PHE A 75 -1.00 16.15 -7.43
C PHE A 75 0.15 16.66 -6.54
N MET A 76 0.13 16.36 -5.24
CA MET A 76 1.21 16.74 -4.32
C MET A 76 2.55 16.10 -4.70
N LYS A 77 2.54 14.85 -5.16
CA LYS A 77 3.77 14.15 -5.54
C LYS A 77 4.40 14.68 -6.83
N ILE A 78 3.57 15.06 -7.81
CA ILE A 78 4.03 15.74 -9.04
C ILE A 78 4.67 17.09 -8.69
N LEU A 79 4.09 17.83 -7.74
CA LEU A 79 4.63 19.12 -7.28
C LEU A 79 6.01 19.01 -6.63
N GLU A 80 6.28 17.92 -5.90
CA GLU A 80 7.60 17.68 -5.28
C GLU A 80 8.68 17.30 -6.30
N GLU A 81 8.35 16.53 -7.34
CA GLU A 81 9.29 16.12 -8.40
C GLU A 81 9.59 17.25 -9.41
N SER A 82 8.82 18.34 -9.39
CA SER A 82 8.95 19.50 -10.29
C SER A 82 9.83 20.64 -9.73
N ARG A 83 10.45 20.46 -8.57
CA ARG A 83 11.41 21.40 -7.94
C ARG A 83 12.84 20.91 -8.10
#